data_AF-N2AXB4-F1
#
_entry.id   AF-N2AXB4-F1
#
_cell.length_a   1.000
_cell.length_b   1.000
_cell.length_c   1.000
_cell.angle_alpha   90.00
_cell.angle_beta   90.00
_cell.angle_gamma   90.00
#
_symmetry.space_group_name_H-M   'P 1'
#
loop_
_entity.id
_entity.type
_entity.pdbx_description
1 polymer ?
#
loop_
_entity_poly.entity_id
_entity_poly.type
_entity_poly.pdbx_seq_one_letter_code
_entity_poly.pdbx_strand_id
1 'polypeptide(L)'
;MDIKIYIATHKPFHNIAQTDIYIPLQVGREGKKDLGYVTDHTGQNISNRNANYCELTGLYWMWKNSSCDIIGLCHYRRFLVHDGQILQRTYIEEQMRNYDIILPNSSMSKYTNEYEHYCEKHIRKDLECCLEVIRERCPNYEAAFLWTLSTNLVSLGNIMITRKDILDIYCTWLFDLLFEVDRRTDLCGYDDYQKRIFGFLSERLLRTWVIMQEYRVLEENIKNI
;
A
#
# COMPACT_ATOMS: atom_id res chain seq x y z
N MET A 1 -11.21 15.86 13.30
CA MET A 1 -9.83 15.34 13.25
C MET A 1 -9.19 15.81 11.95
N ASP A 2 -7.87 16.02 11.87
CA ASP A 2 -7.20 16.26 10.58
C ASP A 2 -7.12 14.92 9.82
N ILE A 3 -7.78 14.85 8.67
CA ILE A 3 -7.90 13.64 7.85
C ILE A 3 -7.37 13.94 6.45
N LYS A 4 -6.39 13.14 6.01
CA LYS A 4 -5.80 13.23 4.67
C LYS A 4 -5.75 11.87 4.01
N ILE A 5 -6.55 11.68 2.98
CA ILE A 5 -6.53 10.47 2.15
C ILE A 5 -5.88 10.82 0.83
N TYR A 6 -4.66 10.35 0.64
CA TYR A 6 -3.90 10.60 -0.57
C TYR A 6 -4.31 9.62 -1.67
N ILE A 7 -4.50 10.15 -2.87
CA ILE A 7 -4.88 9.38 -4.04
C ILE A 7 -3.69 9.30 -4.97
N ALA A 8 -3.02 8.14 -4.96
CA ALA A 8 -1.88 7.89 -5.83
C ALA A 8 -2.30 7.90 -7.30
N THR A 9 -1.68 8.77 -8.08
CA THR A 9 -1.88 8.88 -9.52
C THR A 9 -0.59 9.14 -10.28
N HIS A 10 -0.53 8.70 -11.53
CA HIS A 10 0.54 9.04 -12.48
C HIS A 10 0.00 9.80 -13.71
N LYS A 11 -1.29 10.14 -13.73
CA LYS A 11 -1.94 10.84 -14.84
C LYS A 11 -3.05 11.77 -14.34
N PRO A 12 -3.44 12.78 -15.14
CA PRO A 12 -4.63 13.58 -14.84
C PRO A 12 -5.84 12.68 -14.68
N PHE A 13 -6.67 13.00 -13.71
CA PHE A 13 -7.97 12.36 -13.54
C PHE A 13 -8.95 13.37 -12.97
N HIS A 14 -10.21 13.19 -13.35
CA HIS A 14 -11.31 14.08 -12.99
C HIS A 14 -12.20 13.37 -11.95
N ASN A 15 -13.05 14.12 -11.26
CA ASN A 15 -14.15 13.62 -10.41
C ASN A 15 -13.83 13.18 -8.96
N ILE A 16 -12.86 13.78 -8.27
CA ILE A 16 -12.80 13.72 -6.78
C ILE A 16 -13.41 14.97 -6.14
N ALA A 17 -14.07 15.83 -6.91
CA ALA A 17 -14.55 17.14 -6.47
C ALA A 17 -15.62 17.10 -5.35
N GLN A 18 -15.88 15.96 -4.72
CA GLN A 18 -16.93 15.76 -3.74
C GLN A 18 -16.44 15.65 -2.29
N THR A 19 -15.13 15.70 -2.02
CA THR A 19 -14.62 15.47 -0.66
C THR A 19 -13.35 16.27 -0.36
N ASP A 20 -13.36 17.03 0.72
CA ASP A 20 -12.27 17.88 1.21
C ASP A 20 -11.05 17.11 1.76
N ILE A 21 -11.25 15.83 2.13
CA ILE A 21 -10.20 14.97 2.71
C ILE A 21 -9.36 14.22 1.69
N TYR A 22 -9.78 14.15 0.42
CA TYR A 22 -9.11 13.35 -0.60
C TYR A 22 -8.17 14.21 -1.46
N ILE A 23 -6.87 13.92 -1.36
CA ILE A 23 -5.80 14.76 -1.89
C ILE A 23 -5.10 14.01 -3.02
N PRO A 24 -5.19 14.46 -4.28
CA PRO A 24 -4.39 13.90 -5.36
C PRO A 24 -2.89 13.97 -5.06
N LEU A 25 -2.22 12.81 -5.14
CA LEU A 25 -0.78 12.68 -4.99
C LEU A 25 -0.18 12.10 -6.27
N GLN A 26 0.56 12.93 -7.00
CA GLN A 26 1.31 12.49 -8.15
C GLN A 26 2.52 11.67 -7.70
N VAL A 27 2.50 10.37 -8.01
CA VAL A 27 3.59 9.43 -7.73
C VAL A 27 4.55 9.31 -8.91
N GLY A 28 5.84 9.10 -8.60
CA GLY A 28 6.92 9.14 -9.57
C GLY A 28 6.99 10.46 -10.31
N ARG A 29 6.79 11.58 -9.60
CA ARG A 29 6.88 12.92 -10.17
C ARG A 29 8.29 13.23 -10.68
N GLU A 30 9.34 12.69 -10.06
CA GLU A 30 10.73 12.94 -10.45
C GLU A 30 10.92 12.70 -11.97
N GLY A 31 11.46 13.68 -12.68
CA GLY A 31 11.68 13.62 -14.13
C GLY A 31 10.41 13.64 -15.02
N LYS A 32 9.20 13.79 -14.47
CA LYS A 32 7.94 13.86 -15.24
C LYS A 32 7.39 15.29 -15.33
N LYS A 33 6.23 15.49 -15.98
CA LYS A 33 5.52 16.78 -16.01
C LYS A 33 4.70 16.96 -14.74
N ASP A 34 4.60 18.20 -14.26
CA ASP A 34 3.71 18.55 -13.16
C ASP A 34 2.24 18.46 -13.59
N LEU A 35 1.43 17.75 -12.79
CA LEU A 35 -0.02 17.63 -12.98
C LEU A 35 -0.81 18.67 -12.17
N GLY A 36 -0.14 19.51 -11.37
CA GLY A 36 -0.78 20.49 -10.48
C GLY A 36 -1.32 19.87 -9.18
N TYR A 37 -0.80 18.71 -8.78
CA TYR A 37 -1.19 17.97 -7.58
C TYR A 37 -0.12 18.06 -6.50
N VAL A 38 -0.39 17.54 -5.30
CA VAL A 38 0.70 17.23 -4.36
C VAL A 38 1.61 16.21 -5.04
N THR A 39 2.92 16.28 -4.79
CA THR A 39 3.90 15.47 -5.50
C THR A 39 4.82 14.74 -4.53
N ASP A 40 5.16 13.50 -4.89
CA ASP A 40 6.00 12.64 -4.07
C ASP A 40 7.51 12.95 -4.14
N HIS A 41 7.95 13.91 -4.96
CA HIS A 41 9.37 14.26 -5.16
C HIS A 41 9.91 15.39 -4.26
N THR A 42 9.16 15.77 -3.22
CA THR A 42 9.55 16.84 -2.29
C THR A 42 9.91 16.28 -0.92
N GLY A 43 10.68 17.02 -0.12
CA GLY A 43 11.10 16.57 1.22
C GLY A 43 11.87 15.24 1.17
N GLN A 44 11.66 14.37 2.16
CA GLN A 44 12.23 13.01 2.13
C GLN A 44 11.41 12.13 1.22
N ASN A 45 12.04 11.54 0.19
CA ASN A 45 11.33 10.80 -0.82
C ASN A 45 12.16 9.73 -1.53
N ILE A 46 11.45 8.90 -2.30
CA ILE A 46 11.99 7.89 -3.22
C ILE A 46 11.29 7.98 -4.60
N SER A 47 10.89 9.18 -5.02
CA SER A 47 10.08 9.38 -6.25
C SER A 47 10.76 8.82 -7.50
N ASN A 48 12.09 8.95 -7.59
CA ASN A 48 12.92 8.36 -8.64
C ASN A 48 12.84 6.82 -8.75
N ARG A 49 12.36 6.14 -7.70
CA ARG A 49 12.22 4.68 -7.64
C ARG A 49 10.82 4.18 -8.02
N ASN A 50 9.95 5.05 -8.52
CA ASN A 50 8.56 4.73 -8.85
C ASN A 50 8.40 3.60 -9.88
N ALA A 51 9.37 3.42 -10.78
CA ALA A 51 9.35 2.30 -11.73
C ALA A 51 9.33 0.93 -11.04
N ASN A 52 9.91 0.83 -9.84
CA ASN A 52 9.99 -0.41 -9.07
C ASN A 52 9.03 -0.44 -7.88
N TYR A 53 8.88 0.70 -7.20
CA TYR A 53 8.08 0.85 -5.99
C TYR A 53 6.62 1.26 -6.25
N CYS A 54 6.27 1.68 -7.47
CA CYS A 54 4.92 2.07 -7.84
C CYS A 54 4.32 3.08 -6.83
N GLU A 55 3.07 2.90 -6.41
CA GLU A 55 2.37 3.74 -5.43
C GLU A 55 3.05 3.80 -4.06
N LEU A 56 3.99 2.89 -3.73
CA LEU A 56 4.77 2.96 -2.48
C LEU A 56 5.67 4.19 -2.41
N THR A 57 6.02 4.79 -3.55
CA THR A 57 6.70 6.10 -3.55
C THR A 57 5.84 7.19 -2.92
N GLY A 58 4.53 7.15 -3.18
CA GLY A 58 3.55 7.99 -2.49
C GLY A 58 3.42 7.64 -1.02
N LEU A 59 3.32 6.34 -0.68
CA LEU A 59 3.26 5.88 0.71
C LEU A 59 4.48 6.33 1.53
N TYR A 60 5.69 6.22 0.96
CA TYR A 60 6.92 6.69 1.60
C TYR A 60 6.90 8.20 1.83
N TRP A 61 6.48 8.96 0.81
CA TRP A 61 6.38 10.41 0.93
C TRP A 61 5.37 10.81 2.01
N MET A 62 4.21 10.17 2.05
CA MET A 62 3.18 10.38 3.07
C MET A 62 3.71 10.10 4.49
N TRP A 63 4.44 9.01 4.66
CA TRP A 63 5.08 8.63 5.92
C TRP A 63 5.99 9.75 6.43
N LYS A 64 6.84 10.30 5.57
CA LYS A 64 7.87 11.27 5.97
C LYS A 64 7.41 12.72 6.01
N ASN A 65 6.40 13.09 5.24
CA ASN A 65 6.10 14.50 4.98
C ASN A 65 4.69 14.94 5.39
N SER A 66 3.78 14.02 5.75
CA SER A 66 2.44 14.37 6.21
C SER A 66 2.38 14.45 7.74
N SER A 67 1.66 15.45 8.25
CA SER A 67 1.20 15.53 9.64
C SER A 67 -0.32 15.67 9.64
N CYS A 68 -1.02 14.64 10.09
CA CYS A 68 -2.49 14.58 10.26
C CYS A 68 -2.81 13.51 11.31
N ASP A 69 -4.05 13.49 11.80
CA ASP A 69 -4.48 12.48 12.79
C ASP A 69 -4.77 11.15 12.10
N ILE A 70 -5.55 11.21 11.02
CA ILE A 70 -5.92 10.07 10.18
C ILE A 70 -5.30 10.26 8.80
N ILE A 71 -4.71 9.19 8.29
CA ILE A 71 -4.03 9.16 7.01
C ILE A 71 -4.50 7.95 6.20
N GLY A 72 -4.62 8.14 4.89
CA GLY A 72 -4.97 7.03 4.01
C GLY A 72 -4.30 7.09 2.66
N LEU A 73 -4.18 5.92 2.03
CA LEU A 73 -3.74 5.74 0.65
C LEU A 73 -4.87 5.07 -0.13
N CYS A 74 -5.26 5.68 -1.24
CA CYS A 74 -6.14 5.11 -2.25
C CYS A 74 -5.48 5.23 -3.63
N HIS A 75 -5.98 4.50 -4.61
CA HIS A 75 -5.52 4.62 -6.00
C HIS A 75 -6.52 5.45 -6.80
N TYR A 76 -6.07 6.13 -7.85
CA TYR A 76 -6.91 7.02 -8.66
C TYR A 76 -8.20 6.40 -9.28
N ARG A 77 -8.33 5.06 -9.26
CA ARG A 77 -9.55 4.33 -9.67
C ARG A 77 -10.13 3.43 -8.61
N ARG A 78 -9.54 3.31 -7.42
CA ARG A 78 -9.99 2.35 -6.39
C ARG A 78 -10.19 3.08 -5.07
N PHE A 79 -11.45 3.15 -4.67
CA PHE A 79 -11.87 3.86 -3.47
C PHE A 79 -12.60 2.89 -2.55
N LEU A 80 -12.36 3.03 -1.25
CA LEU A 80 -13.19 2.39 -0.24
C LEU A 80 -14.60 3.01 -0.30
N VAL A 81 -15.61 2.17 -0.18
CA VAL A 81 -17.01 2.55 -0.24
C VAL A 81 -17.84 1.86 0.83
N HIS A 82 -18.80 2.60 1.36
CA HIS A 82 -19.84 2.13 2.26
C HIS A 82 -21.19 2.47 1.62
N ASP A 83 -22.12 1.51 1.56
CA ASP A 83 -23.41 1.65 0.84
C ASP A 83 -23.29 2.20 -0.59
N GLY A 84 -22.22 1.81 -1.29
CA GLY A 84 -21.95 2.19 -2.68
C GLY A 84 -21.41 3.62 -2.87
N GLN A 85 -21.20 4.37 -1.79
CA GLN A 85 -20.65 5.73 -1.78
C GLN A 85 -19.21 5.74 -1.26
N ILE A 86 -18.36 6.60 -1.83
CA ILE A 86 -17.00 6.83 -1.32
C ILE A 86 -17.07 7.25 0.14
N LEU A 87 -16.20 6.68 0.98
CA LEU A 87 -16.17 6.99 2.41
C LEU A 87 -16.05 8.50 2.64
N GLN A 88 -17.02 9.06 3.35
CA GLN A 88 -17.04 10.49 3.67
C GLN A 88 -16.31 10.75 4.99
N ARG A 89 -15.93 12.01 5.21
CA ARG A 89 -15.27 12.46 6.46
C ARG A 89 -16.00 11.97 7.70
N THR A 90 -17.31 12.17 7.77
CA THR A 90 -18.14 11.80 8.94
C THR A 90 -18.10 10.31 9.21
N TYR A 91 -18.20 9.48 8.17
CA TYR A 91 -18.11 8.03 8.29
C TYR A 91 -16.74 7.60 8.85
N ILE A 92 -15.66 8.12 8.28
CA ILE A 92 -14.30 7.79 8.73
C ILE A 92 -14.09 8.24 10.19
N GLU A 93 -14.53 9.44 10.56
CA GLU A 93 -14.42 9.93 11.94
C GLU A 93 -15.20 9.06 12.93
N GLU A 94 -16.35 8.52 12.54
CA GLU A 94 -17.13 7.59 13.37
C GLU A 94 -16.42 6.25 13.52
N GLN A 95 -16.00 5.63 12.41
CA GLN A 95 -15.37 4.31 12.44
C GLN A 95 -14.01 4.33 13.15
N MET A 96 -13.22 5.38 12.98
CA MET A 96 -11.91 5.51 13.64
C MET A 96 -11.99 5.69 15.18
N ARG A 97 -13.18 5.80 15.77
CA ARG A 97 -13.37 5.71 17.23
C ARG A 97 -13.36 4.26 17.72
N ASN A 98 -13.85 3.35 16.90
CA ASN A 98 -14.03 1.93 17.24
C ASN A 98 -12.99 1.03 16.58
N TYR A 99 -12.33 1.51 15.53
CA TYR A 99 -11.35 0.79 14.74
C TYR A 99 -10.04 1.56 14.63
N ASP A 100 -8.97 0.82 14.40
CA ASP A 100 -7.60 1.31 14.30
C ASP A 100 -7.15 1.39 12.83
N ILE A 101 -7.69 0.53 11.97
CA ILE A 101 -7.37 0.46 10.53
C ILE A 101 -8.65 0.15 9.75
N ILE A 102 -8.88 0.86 8.64
CA ILE A 102 -9.87 0.51 7.62
C ILE A 102 -9.11 0.00 6.40
N LEU A 103 -9.43 -1.23 5.97
CA LEU A 103 -8.84 -1.88 4.81
C LEU A 103 -9.91 -2.24 3.78
N PRO A 104 -9.52 -2.48 2.52
CA PRO A 104 -10.34 -3.24 1.59
C PRO A 104 -10.76 -4.58 2.16
N ASN A 105 -11.98 -5.00 1.83
CA ASN A 105 -12.44 -6.33 2.14
C ASN A 105 -11.55 -7.40 1.51
N SER A 106 -11.37 -8.49 2.25
CA SER A 106 -10.59 -9.63 1.81
C SER A 106 -11.34 -10.37 0.70
N SER A 107 -10.98 -10.10 -0.55
CA SER A 107 -11.46 -10.87 -1.70
C SER A 107 -10.65 -12.15 -1.87
N MET A 108 -11.34 -13.25 -2.22
CA MET A 108 -10.67 -14.50 -2.58
C MET A 108 -10.11 -14.40 -3.99
N SER A 109 -8.83 -14.71 -4.16
CA SER A 109 -8.25 -14.94 -5.48
C SER A 109 -8.80 -16.24 -6.08
N LYS A 110 -8.75 -16.33 -7.41
CA LYS A 110 -9.11 -17.55 -8.15
C LYS A 110 -8.06 -18.66 -8.03
N TYR A 111 -6.94 -18.39 -7.36
CA TYR A 111 -5.83 -19.31 -7.17
C TYR A 111 -6.04 -20.11 -5.89
N THR A 112 -5.35 -21.25 -5.76
CA THR A 112 -5.40 -22.08 -4.55
C THR A 112 -4.89 -21.30 -3.34
N ASN A 113 -3.83 -20.53 -3.54
CA ASN A 113 -3.18 -19.72 -2.50
C ASN A 113 -2.35 -18.58 -3.14
N GLU A 114 -1.94 -17.63 -2.31
CA GLU A 114 -1.19 -16.44 -2.74
C GLU A 114 0.24 -16.76 -3.20
N TYR A 115 0.83 -17.86 -2.73
CA TYR A 115 2.12 -18.33 -3.23
C TYR A 115 2.05 -18.75 -4.71
N GLU A 116 1.09 -19.61 -5.05
CA GLU A 116 0.82 -20.02 -6.43
C GLU A 116 0.46 -18.82 -7.29
N HIS A 117 -0.42 -17.95 -6.80
CA HIS A 117 -0.77 -16.71 -7.47
C HIS A 117 0.47 -15.87 -7.81
N TYR A 118 1.38 -15.69 -6.84
CA TYR A 118 2.62 -14.94 -7.06
C TYR A 118 3.50 -15.63 -8.10
N CYS A 119 3.75 -16.94 -7.98
CA CYS A 119 4.62 -17.68 -8.90
C CYS A 119 4.08 -17.72 -10.35
N GLU A 120 2.76 -17.69 -10.51
CA GLU A 120 2.10 -17.65 -11.83
C GLU A 120 2.13 -16.26 -12.48
N LYS A 121 2.28 -15.18 -11.70
CA LYS A 121 2.22 -13.79 -12.18
C LYS A 121 3.55 -13.06 -12.16
N HIS A 122 4.45 -13.49 -11.28
CA HIS A 122 5.65 -12.79 -10.90
C HIS A 122 6.80 -13.79 -10.71
N ILE A 123 8.00 -13.25 -10.57
CA ILE A 123 9.20 -14.09 -10.54
C ILE A 123 9.41 -14.63 -9.13
N ARG A 124 9.27 -15.95 -8.99
CA ARG A 124 9.35 -16.70 -7.72
C ARG A 124 10.56 -16.33 -6.85
N LYS A 125 11.74 -16.15 -7.46
CA LYS A 125 12.98 -15.84 -6.73
C LYS A 125 12.87 -14.57 -5.88
N ASP A 126 12.04 -13.61 -6.29
CA ASP A 126 11.87 -12.34 -5.58
C ASP A 126 11.03 -12.52 -4.31
N LEU A 127 10.04 -13.42 -4.35
CA LEU A 127 9.26 -13.80 -3.16
C LEU A 127 10.12 -14.60 -2.18
N GLU A 128 10.95 -15.50 -2.68
CA GLU A 128 11.90 -16.28 -1.87
C GLU A 128 12.94 -15.36 -1.20
N CYS A 129 13.48 -14.38 -1.93
CA CYS A 129 14.35 -13.35 -1.36
C CYS A 129 13.63 -12.54 -0.26
N CYS A 130 12.35 -12.22 -0.43
CA CYS A 130 11.55 -11.56 0.61
C CYS A 130 11.42 -12.43 1.87
N LEU A 131 11.14 -13.72 1.70
CA LEU A 131 11.08 -14.68 2.81
C LEU A 131 12.42 -14.79 3.56
N GLU A 132 13.54 -14.84 2.83
CA GLU A 132 14.88 -14.86 3.43
C GLU A 132 15.14 -13.61 4.27
N VAL A 133 14.81 -12.42 3.75
CA VAL A 133 14.95 -11.15 4.49
C VAL A 133 14.08 -11.16 5.76
N ILE A 134 12.84 -11.67 5.68
CA ILE A 134 11.95 -11.80 6.85
C ILE A 134 12.58 -12.69 7.92
N ARG A 135 13.13 -13.86 7.54
CA ARG A 135 13.80 -14.79 8.46
C ARG A 135 14.96 -14.17 9.19
N GLU A 136 15.73 -13.32 8.50
CA GLU A 136 16.92 -12.70 9.07
C GLU A 136 16.59 -11.48 9.94
N ARG A 137 15.65 -10.62 9.50
CA ARG A 137 15.41 -9.32 10.12
C ARG A 137 14.23 -9.26 11.07
N CYS A 138 13.19 -10.05 10.81
CA CYS A 138 12.00 -10.09 11.63
C CYS A 138 11.44 -11.52 11.70
N PRO A 139 12.19 -12.48 12.27
CA PRO A 139 11.83 -13.90 12.28
C PRO A 139 10.47 -14.18 12.92
N ASN A 140 10.01 -13.32 13.83
CA ASN A 140 8.67 -13.39 14.41
C ASN A 140 7.53 -13.22 13.39
N TYR A 141 7.80 -12.65 12.20
CA TYR A 141 6.83 -12.52 11.11
C TYR A 141 6.84 -13.72 10.14
N GLU A 142 7.79 -14.66 10.24
CA GLU A 142 7.90 -15.77 9.28
C GLU A 142 6.61 -16.59 9.21
N ALA A 143 6.09 -17.02 10.36
CA ALA A 143 4.87 -17.84 10.42
C ALA A 143 3.67 -17.10 9.81
N ALA A 144 3.54 -15.79 10.09
CA ALA A 144 2.49 -14.96 9.53
C ALA A 144 2.64 -14.76 8.01
N PHE A 145 3.87 -14.62 7.52
CA PHE A 145 4.13 -14.49 6.09
C PHE A 145 3.80 -15.78 5.34
N LEU A 146 4.27 -16.93 5.86
CA LEU A 146 3.95 -18.25 5.29
C LEU A 146 2.45 -18.54 5.35
N TRP A 147 1.77 -18.18 6.43
CA TRP A 147 0.33 -18.31 6.53
C TRP A 147 -0.37 -17.45 5.47
N THR A 148 0.01 -16.18 5.33
CA THR A 148 -0.53 -15.27 4.31
C THR A 148 -0.42 -15.88 2.91
N LEU A 149 0.76 -16.42 2.59
CA LEU A 149 1.03 -17.09 1.33
C LEU A 149 0.25 -18.40 1.12
N SER A 150 -0.16 -19.07 2.19
CA SER A 150 -0.96 -20.30 2.14
C SER A 150 -2.47 -20.04 1.97
N THR A 151 -2.93 -18.81 2.20
CA THR A 151 -4.34 -18.43 1.98
C THR A 151 -4.58 -17.96 0.56
N ASN A 152 -5.83 -17.91 0.12
CA ASN A 152 -6.24 -17.26 -1.12
C ASN A 152 -6.80 -15.83 -0.91
N LEU A 153 -6.53 -15.20 0.24
CA LEU A 153 -7.05 -13.88 0.57
C LEU A 153 -6.09 -12.78 0.09
N VAL A 154 -6.59 -11.82 -0.69
CA VAL A 154 -5.78 -10.74 -1.26
C VAL A 154 -6.05 -9.41 -0.54
N SER A 155 -4.99 -8.64 -0.30
CA SER A 155 -5.09 -7.22 0.10
C SER A 155 -4.74 -6.34 -1.10
N LEU A 156 -5.73 -5.64 -1.65
CA LEU A 156 -5.57 -4.93 -2.91
C LEU A 156 -4.85 -3.59 -2.75
N GLY A 157 -3.72 -3.43 -3.44
CA GLY A 157 -3.10 -2.14 -3.77
C GLY A 157 -2.62 -1.31 -2.58
N ASN A 158 -2.18 -1.91 -1.48
CA ASN A 158 -1.75 -1.18 -0.27
C ASN A 158 -2.76 -0.10 0.20
N ILE A 159 -4.05 -0.27 -0.15
CA ILE A 159 -5.10 0.69 0.19
C ILE A 159 -5.38 0.53 1.68
N MET A 160 -5.35 1.64 2.42
CA MET A 160 -5.60 1.66 3.85
C MET A 160 -5.99 3.07 4.31
N ILE A 161 -6.81 3.15 5.36
CA ILE A 161 -7.01 4.38 6.15
C ILE A 161 -6.72 4.01 7.60
N THR A 162 -5.90 4.78 8.30
CA THR A 162 -5.50 4.48 9.68
C THR A 162 -5.07 5.75 10.41
N ARG A 163 -4.77 5.63 11.70
CA ARG A 163 -4.10 6.70 12.43
C ARG A 163 -2.65 6.87 11.95
N LYS A 164 -2.15 8.10 12.01
CA LYS A 164 -0.79 8.41 11.56
C LYS A 164 0.31 7.64 12.30
N ASP A 165 0.15 7.43 13.60
CA ASP A 165 1.09 6.64 14.41
C ASP A 165 1.20 5.17 13.94
N ILE A 166 0.07 4.55 13.60
CA ILE A 166 0.02 3.20 13.04
C ILE A 166 0.70 3.17 11.67
N LEU A 167 0.43 4.14 10.80
CA LEU A 167 1.10 4.24 9.50
C LEU A 167 2.62 4.33 9.66
N ASP A 168 3.10 5.08 10.67
CA ASP A 168 4.53 5.26 10.92
C ASP A 168 5.21 3.97 11.36
N ILE A 169 4.56 3.20 12.23
CA ILE A 169 5.02 1.87 12.64
C ILE A 169 5.05 0.93 11.42
N TYR A 170 3.97 0.89 10.65
CA TYR A 170 3.88 0.05 9.44
C TYR A 170 4.97 0.40 8.43
N CYS A 171 5.13 1.68 8.08
CA CYS A 171 6.10 2.12 7.09
C CYS A 171 7.54 1.90 7.56
N THR A 172 7.82 2.03 8.85
CA THR A 172 9.13 1.69 9.43
C THR A 172 9.47 0.22 9.18
N TRP A 173 8.53 -0.68 9.45
CA TRP A 173 8.70 -2.11 9.21
C TRP A 173 8.79 -2.44 7.71
N LEU A 174 7.83 -1.93 6.91
CA LEU A 174 7.71 -2.24 5.49
C LEU A 174 8.94 -1.79 4.70
N PHE A 175 9.37 -0.53 4.88
CA PHE A 175 10.47 0.00 4.08
C PHE A 175 11.83 -0.53 4.53
N ASP A 176 12.04 -0.87 5.82
CA ASP A 176 13.28 -1.55 6.23
C ASP A 176 13.43 -2.90 5.50
N LEU A 177 12.35 -3.68 5.42
CA LEU A 177 12.34 -4.94 4.69
C LEU A 177 12.51 -4.75 3.18
N LEU A 178 11.69 -3.89 2.56
CA LEU A 178 11.74 -3.69 1.11
C LEU A 178 13.07 -3.09 0.64
N PHE A 179 13.74 -2.27 1.45
CA PHE A 179 15.08 -1.78 1.11
C PHE A 179 16.15 -2.85 1.23
N GLU A 180 15.98 -3.87 2.08
CA GLU A 180 16.84 -5.06 2.03
C GLU A 180 16.62 -5.86 0.76
N VAL A 181 15.36 -6.17 0.45
CA VAL A 181 15.02 -6.96 -0.73
C VAL A 181 15.55 -6.27 -1.99
N ASP A 182 15.42 -4.94 -2.07
CA ASP A 182 15.99 -4.15 -3.15
C ASP A 182 17.51 -4.25 -3.25
N ARG A 183 18.24 -4.29 -2.12
CA ARG A 183 19.69 -4.50 -2.15
C ARG A 183 20.11 -5.90 -2.61
N ARG A 184 19.24 -6.90 -2.48
CA ARG A 184 19.51 -8.31 -2.81
C ARG A 184 18.97 -8.74 -4.17
N THR A 185 18.11 -7.94 -4.79
CA THR A 185 17.46 -8.28 -6.05
C THR A 185 18.17 -7.64 -7.23
N ASP A 186 18.45 -8.46 -8.25
CA ASP A 186 18.91 -7.98 -9.55
C ASP A 186 17.73 -8.01 -10.54
N LEU A 187 17.37 -6.83 -11.01
CA LEU A 187 16.28 -6.61 -11.97
C LEU A 187 16.77 -6.62 -13.43
N CYS A 188 18.05 -6.91 -13.66
CA CYS A 188 18.59 -7.05 -15.00
C CYS A 188 17.80 -8.12 -15.79
N GLY A 189 17.38 -7.75 -17.00
CA GLY A 189 16.57 -8.62 -17.86
C GLY A 189 15.08 -8.67 -17.53
N TYR A 190 14.61 -7.98 -16.49
CA TYR A 190 13.17 -7.87 -16.22
C TYR A 190 12.52 -6.91 -17.23
N ASP A 191 11.31 -7.23 -17.66
CA ASP A 191 10.46 -6.26 -18.36
C ASP A 191 9.91 -5.20 -17.40
N ASP A 192 9.30 -4.14 -17.94
CA ASP A 192 8.79 -3.03 -17.14
C ASP A 192 7.65 -3.43 -16.19
N TYR A 193 6.94 -4.53 -16.48
CA TYR A 193 5.93 -5.05 -15.57
C TYR A 193 6.56 -5.77 -14.39
N GLN A 194 7.52 -6.66 -14.64
CA GLN A 194 8.21 -7.43 -13.60
C GLN A 194 9.12 -6.55 -12.75
N LYS A 195 9.63 -5.41 -13.25
CA LYS A 195 10.39 -4.45 -12.45
C LYS A 195 9.62 -3.89 -11.23
N ARG A 196 8.29 -4.03 -11.20
CA ARG A 196 7.38 -3.53 -10.15
C ARG A 196 7.36 -4.41 -8.88
N ILE A 197 8.41 -5.21 -8.67
CA ILE A 197 8.47 -6.24 -7.62
C ILE A 197 8.07 -5.74 -6.25
N PHE A 198 8.47 -4.53 -5.85
CA PHE A 198 8.22 -4.05 -4.50
C PHE A 198 6.74 -3.72 -4.28
N GLY A 199 6.05 -3.26 -5.32
CA GLY A 199 4.59 -3.12 -5.28
C GLY A 199 3.89 -4.47 -5.15
N PHE A 200 4.39 -5.50 -5.85
CA PHE A 200 3.82 -6.86 -5.75
C PHE A 200 4.06 -7.47 -4.37
N LEU A 201 5.27 -7.34 -3.83
CA LEU A 201 5.62 -7.87 -2.51
C LEU A 201 4.84 -7.15 -1.39
N SER A 202 4.69 -5.82 -1.46
CA SER A 202 4.04 -5.05 -0.42
C SER A 202 2.57 -5.41 -0.23
N GLU A 203 1.85 -5.79 -1.30
CA GLU A 203 0.46 -6.25 -1.21
C GLU A 203 0.32 -7.48 -0.31
N ARG A 204 1.31 -8.38 -0.30
CA ARG A 204 1.34 -9.56 0.58
C ARG A 204 1.82 -9.17 1.98
N LEU A 205 2.84 -8.32 2.06
CA LEU A 205 3.40 -7.84 3.33
C LEU A 205 2.40 -7.05 4.16
N LEU A 206 1.47 -6.28 3.55
CA LEU A 206 0.44 -5.56 4.29
C LEU A 206 -0.41 -6.52 5.13
N ARG A 207 -0.89 -7.61 4.53
CA ARG A 207 -1.69 -8.61 5.26
C ARG A 207 -0.87 -9.28 6.35
N THR A 208 0.35 -9.71 6.02
CA THR A 208 1.30 -10.28 6.99
C THR A 208 1.54 -9.37 8.18
N TRP A 209 1.66 -8.06 7.94
CA TRP A 209 1.84 -7.10 9.02
C TRP A 209 0.60 -6.99 9.89
N VAL A 210 -0.57 -6.79 9.25
CA VAL A 210 -1.85 -6.60 9.94
C VAL A 210 -2.20 -7.76 10.87
N ILE A 211 -2.02 -9.01 10.42
CA ILE A 211 -2.36 -10.19 11.25
C ILE A 211 -1.44 -10.37 12.47
N MET A 212 -0.29 -9.71 12.49
CA MET A 212 0.64 -9.71 13.60
C MET A 212 0.35 -8.61 14.63
N GLN A 213 -0.61 -7.72 14.35
CA GLN A 213 -0.97 -6.64 15.25
C GLN A 213 -2.27 -6.92 15.99
N GLU A 214 -2.42 -6.34 17.18
CA GLU A 214 -3.65 -6.37 17.98
C GLU A 214 -4.60 -5.20 17.64
N TYR A 215 -4.58 -4.74 16.39
CA TYR A 215 -5.42 -3.63 15.92
C TYR A 215 -6.82 -4.11 15.55
N ARG A 216 -7.84 -3.30 15.88
CA ARG A 216 -9.21 -3.51 15.42
C ARG A 216 -9.30 -3.07 13.97
N VAL A 217 -9.52 -4.02 13.07
CA VAL A 217 -9.61 -3.78 11.63
C VAL A 217 -11.07 -3.75 11.19
N LEU A 218 -11.44 -2.69 10.47
CA LEU A 218 -12.67 -2.61 9.70
C LEU A 218 -12.37 -2.94 8.24
N GLU A 219 -13.14 -3.82 7.62
CA GLU A 219 -13.08 -4.09 6.19
C GLU A 219 -14.22 -3.37 5.47
N GLU A 220 -13.90 -2.69 4.37
CA GLU A 220 -14.84 -1.98 3.52
C GLU A 220 -14.72 -2.40 2.06
N ASN A 221 -15.81 -2.26 1.30
CA ASN A 221 -15.80 -2.63 -0.11
C ASN A 221 -14.93 -1.67 -0.93
N ILE A 222 -14.34 -2.15 -2.02
CA ILE A 222 -13.72 -1.30 -3.04
C ILE A 222 -14.68 -1.09 -4.21
N LYS A 223 -14.78 0.15 -4.69
CA LYS A 223 -15.38 0.47 -5.99
C LYS A 223 -14.32 0.94 -6.97
N ASN A 224 -14.39 0.40 -8.20
CA ASN A 224 -13.65 0.93 -9.33
C ASN A 224 -14.43 2.12 -9.94
N ILE A 225 -13.76 3.27 -10.11
CA ILE A 225 -14.33 4.49 -10.70
C ILE A 225 -13.63 4.81 -12.03
#